data_AF-A0A5P0YRT5-F1
#
_entry.id   AF-A0A5P0YRT5-F1
#
_cell.length_a   1.000
_cell.length_b   1.000
_cell.length_c   1.000
_cell.angle_alpha   90.00
_cell.angle_beta   90.00
_cell.angle_gamma   90.00
#
_symmetry.space_group_name_H-M   'P 1'
#
loop_
_entity.id
_entity.type
_entity.pdbx_description
1 polymer ?
#
loop_
_entity_poly.entity_id
_entity_poly.type
_entity_poly.pdbx_seq_one_letter_code
_entity_poly.pdbx_strand_id
1 'polypeptide(L)'
;MRGNHSRAFAGLALALTATLGGAVLTAPTAAAAPSKAELRKQADRYMNMTYNDYHNARKTGPFNFKNNGCSVPGNSYAPFKVTFTRACNQHDFGYRNYGGNGLKLSKTRSTKNWLDRRFKQEMYRACKNSNWHKKSCETAADAYYLAVNTGGDKAFFG
;
A
#
# COMPACT_ATOMS: atom_id res chain seq x y z
N MET A 1 -33.83 5.05 -98.12
CA MET A 1 -32.58 4.62 -97.45
C MET A 1 -32.64 5.06 -95.99
N ARG A 2 -32.24 4.15 -95.09
CA ARG A 2 -32.33 4.25 -93.63
C ARG A 2 -31.55 5.46 -93.09
N GLY A 3 -32.21 6.34 -92.34
CA GLY A 3 -31.56 7.25 -91.39
C GLY A 3 -31.88 6.77 -89.98
N ASN A 4 -30.93 6.06 -89.37
CA ASN A 4 -31.05 5.48 -88.03
C ASN A 4 -30.14 6.24 -87.06
N HIS A 5 -30.48 6.15 -85.78
CA HIS A 5 -29.68 6.46 -84.58
C HIS A 5 -29.87 7.83 -83.89
N SER A 6 -30.88 7.83 -83.03
CA SER A 6 -30.80 7.91 -81.56
C SER A 6 -29.91 8.97 -80.88
N ARG A 7 -30.62 9.73 -80.05
CA ARG A 7 -30.19 10.75 -79.08
C ARG A 7 -29.11 10.23 -78.11
N ALA A 8 -28.04 11.01 -77.95
CA ALA A 8 -27.19 10.99 -76.76
C ALA A 8 -27.97 11.61 -75.58
N PHE A 9 -27.79 11.11 -74.35
CA PHE A 9 -27.67 11.88 -73.10
C PHE A 9 -27.53 10.97 -71.87
N ALA A 10 -26.71 11.43 -70.93
CA ALA A 10 -26.68 11.12 -69.49
C ALA A 10 -26.02 9.81 -69.03
N GLY A 11 -24.68 9.78 -68.99
CA GLY A 11 -23.94 8.98 -68.02
C GLY A 11 -23.67 9.82 -66.76
N LEU A 12 -24.36 9.49 -65.67
CA LEU A 12 -24.17 10.08 -64.34
C LEU A 12 -22.84 9.55 -63.76
N ALA A 13 -21.80 10.39 -63.75
CA ALA A 13 -20.54 10.04 -63.08
C ALA A 13 -20.72 10.16 -61.56
N LEU A 14 -20.80 9.01 -60.89
CA LEU A 14 -20.78 8.92 -59.43
C LEU A 14 -19.35 9.16 -58.94
N ALA A 15 -19.07 10.38 -58.47
CA ALA A 15 -17.80 10.69 -57.82
C ALA A 15 -17.75 10.03 -56.43
N LEU A 16 -17.10 8.87 -56.33
CA LEU A 16 -16.74 8.24 -55.06
C LEU A 16 -15.58 9.03 -54.43
N THR A 17 -15.89 10.00 -53.58
CA THR A 17 -14.89 10.60 -52.68
C THR A 17 -14.56 9.60 -51.58
N ALA A 18 -13.52 8.79 -51.79
CA ALA A 18 -12.93 7.98 -50.75
C ALA A 18 -12.24 8.90 -49.72
N THR A 19 -12.95 9.27 -48.66
CA THR A 19 -12.31 9.89 -47.49
C THR A 19 -11.48 8.81 -46.81
N LEU A 20 -10.16 8.88 -46.97
CA LEU A 20 -9.20 8.17 -46.13
C LEU A 20 -9.35 8.69 -44.69
N GLY A 21 -10.28 8.11 -43.94
CA GLY A 21 -10.38 8.30 -42.50
C GLY A 21 -9.15 7.69 -41.85
N GLY A 22 -8.12 8.50 -41.63
CA GLY A 22 -6.96 8.10 -40.84
C GLY A 22 -7.41 7.77 -39.42
N ALA A 23 -7.46 6.48 -39.09
CA ALA A 23 -7.65 6.05 -37.71
C ALA A 23 -6.44 6.51 -36.90
N VAL A 24 -6.62 7.58 -36.11
CA VAL A 24 -5.61 8.04 -35.17
C VAL A 24 -5.55 6.99 -34.05
N LEU A 25 -4.62 6.05 -34.17
CA LEU A 25 -4.30 5.10 -33.12
C LEU A 25 -3.67 5.87 -31.95
N THR A 26 -4.48 6.33 -31.00
CA THR A 26 -3.96 6.84 -29.72
C THR A 26 -3.38 5.65 -28.96
N ALA A 27 -2.05 5.48 -29.01
CA ALA A 27 -1.38 4.50 -28.18
C ALA A 27 -1.71 4.77 -26.70
N PRO A 28 -2.04 3.75 -25.89
CA PRO A 28 -2.26 3.95 -24.47
C PRO A 28 -0.96 4.46 -23.86
N THR A 29 -0.98 5.69 -23.36
CA THR A 29 0.11 6.23 -22.55
C THR A 29 0.22 5.37 -21.30
N ALA A 30 1.35 4.66 -21.17
CA ALA A 30 1.64 3.92 -19.96
C ALA A 30 1.60 4.89 -18.77
N ALA A 31 0.74 4.62 -17.79
CA ALA A 31 0.65 5.44 -16.60
C ALA A 31 2.02 5.46 -15.90
N ALA A 32 2.51 6.66 -15.58
CA ALA A 32 3.78 6.82 -14.88
C ALA A 32 3.74 6.08 -13.52
N ALA A 33 4.85 5.46 -13.15
CA ALA A 33 4.99 4.85 -11.84
C ALA A 33 4.83 5.90 -10.73
N PRO A 34 4.20 5.57 -9.58
CA PRO A 34 4.01 6.51 -8.50
C PRO A 34 5.34 6.99 -7.93
N SER A 35 5.44 8.28 -7.66
CA SER A 35 6.57 8.90 -6.99
C SER A 35 6.74 8.38 -5.56
N LYS A 36 7.95 8.53 -5.00
CA LYS A 36 8.23 8.18 -3.61
C LYS A 36 7.33 8.93 -2.62
N ALA A 37 6.95 10.17 -2.93
CA ALA A 37 6.04 10.97 -2.10
C ALA A 37 4.62 10.40 -2.11
N GLU A 38 4.12 9.95 -3.26
CA GLU A 38 2.81 9.31 -3.38
C GLU A 38 2.78 7.96 -2.65
N LEU A 39 3.84 7.15 -2.81
CA LEU A 39 4.02 5.91 -2.08
C LEU A 39 4.08 6.15 -0.57
N ARG A 40 4.78 7.20 -0.14
CA ARG A 40 4.83 7.61 1.26
C ARG A 40 3.44 7.97 1.79
N LYS A 41 2.69 8.82 1.08
CA LYS A 41 1.32 9.18 1.44
C LYS A 41 0.42 7.95 1.55
N GLN A 42 0.56 6.96 0.69
CA GLN A 42 -0.19 5.71 0.77
C GLN A 42 0.24 4.82 1.94
N ALA A 43 1.54 4.71 2.21
CA ALA A 43 2.02 4.00 3.40
C ALA A 43 1.57 4.68 4.70
N ASP A 44 1.51 6.02 4.75
CA ASP A 44 1.00 6.76 5.90
C ASP A 44 -0.49 6.43 6.14
N ARG A 45 -1.30 6.24 5.08
CA ARG A 45 -2.69 5.77 5.24
C ARG A 45 -2.77 4.43 5.95
N TYR A 46 -1.92 3.45 5.58
CA TYR A 46 -1.87 2.17 6.27
C TYR A 46 -1.38 2.28 7.72
N MET A 47 -0.40 3.15 8.00
CA MET A 47 0.11 3.36 9.36
C MET A 47 -0.83 4.15 10.27
N ASN A 48 -1.70 4.99 9.70
CA ASN A 48 -2.67 5.79 10.44
C ASN A 48 -3.99 5.04 10.72
N MET A 49 -4.20 3.88 10.08
CA MET A 49 -5.27 2.95 10.46
C MET A 49 -5.06 2.43 11.88
N THR A 50 -6.13 1.99 12.51
CA THR A 50 -6.00 1.16 13.70
C THR A 50 -5.46 -0.23 13.35
N TYR A 51 -4.94 -0.99 14.31
CA TYR A 51 -4.44 -2.35 14.06
C TYR A 51 -5.51 -3.27 13.42
N ASN A 52 -6.78 -3.04 13.75
CA ASN A 52 -7.88 -3.87 13.28
C ASN A 52 -8.29 -3.47 11.86
N ASP A 53 -8.34 -2.17 11.58
CA ASP A 53 -8.62 -1.69 10.22
C ASP A 53 -7.46 -2.03 9.29
N TYR A 54 -6.22 -1.90 9.76
CA TYR A 54 -5.07 -2.40 9.04
C TYR A 54 -5.19 -3.89 8.77
N HIS A 55 -5.56 -4.72 9.74
CA HIS A 55 -5.74 -6.16 9.52
C HIS A 55 -6.77 -6.47 8.42
N ASN A 56 -7.89 -5.74 8.39
CA ASN A 56 -8.99 -5.96 7.45
C ASN A 56 -8.80 -5.24 6.10
N ALA A 57 -7.89 -4.27 6.01
CA ALA A 57 -7.68 -3.49 4.81
C ALA A 57 -7.15 -4.34 3.66
N ARG A 58 -7.73 -4.17 2.46
CA ARG A 58 -7.17 -4.70 1.22
C ARG A 58 -5.76 -4.15 1.02
N LYS A 59 -4.79 -5.05 0.84
CA LYS A 59 -3.38 -4.71 0.63
C LYS A 59 -3.14 -4.40 -0.84
N THR A 60 -2.78 -3.17 -1.14
CA THR A 60 -2.59 -2.67 -2.51
C THR A 60 -1.35 -1.80 -2.60
N GLY A 61 -0.79 -1.70 -3.81
CA GLY A 61 0.44 -0.96 -4.09
C GLY A 61 1.71 -1.81 -3.90
N PRO A 62 2.87 -1.26 -4.28
CA PRO A 62 4.14 -2.00 -4.35
C PRO A 62 4.82 -2.14 -2.97
N PHE A 63 4.05 -2.27 -1.89
CA PHE A 63 4.58 -2.34 -0.54
C PHE A 63 4.91 -3.77 -0.13
N ASN A 64 5.85 -3.89 0.80
CA ASN A 64 6.12 -5.13 1.49
C ASN A 64 5.12 -5.32 2.63
N PHE A 65 4.12 -6.18 2.44
CA PHE A 65 3.13 -6.56 3.45
C PHE A 65 3.52 -7.84 4.23
N LYS A 66 4.70 -8.43 3.96
CA LYS A 66 5.16 -9.61 4.69
C LYS A 66 5.29 -9.24 6.16
N ASN A 67 4.78 -10.13 7.00
CA ASN A 67 4.85 -10.01 8.45
C ASN A 67 5.22 -11.38 9.01
N ASN A 68 5.86 -11.39 10.17
CA ASN A 68 6.17 -12.62 10.93
C ASN A 68 5.54 -12.58 12.33
N GLY A 69 4.58 -11.68 12.54
CA GLY A 69 3.92 -11.49 13.81
C GLY A 69 4.85 -10.85 14.83
N CYS A 70 4.53 -11.09 16.10
CA CYS A 70 5.27 -10.49 17.20
C CYS A 70 6.59 -11.20 17.49
N SER A 71 7.69 -10.42 17.45
CA SER A 71 8.93 -10.78 18.14
C SER A 71 8.74 -10.52 19.64
N VAL A 72 8.71 -11.57 20.45
CA VAL A 72 8.44 -11.46 21.90
C VAL A 72 9.72 -11.02 22.61
N PRO A 73 9.69 -10.02 23.51
CA PRO A 73 10.79 -9.76 24.43
C PRO A 73 10.88 -10.91 25.46
N GLY A 74 11.78 -11.87 25.24
CA GLY A 74 11.92 -13.05 26.09
C GLY A 74 10.67 -13.94 26.12
N ASN A 75 10.58 -14.86 27.09
CA ASN A 75 9.41 -15.76 27.23
C ASN A 75 8.29 -15.17 28.12
N SER A 76 8.57 -14.11 28.89
CA SER A 76 7.69 -13.60 29.96
C SER A 76 6.40 -12.92 29.49
N TYR A 77 6.29 -12.60 28.20
CA TYR A 77 5.08 -11.96 27.62
C TYR A 77 4.43 -12.79 26.51
N ALA A 78 4.79 -14.07 26.39
CA ALA A 78 4.21 -14.99 25.42
C ALA A 78 2.67 -15.02 25.41
N PRO A 79 1.94 -14.91 26.55
CA PRO A 79 0.48 -14.88 26.56
C PRO A 79 -0.13 -13.71 25.76
N PHE A 80 0.56 -12.55 25.68
CA PHE A 80 0.07 -11.38 24.94
C PHE A 80 0.47 -11.37 23.46
N LYS A 81 1.26 -12.35 23.01
CA LYS A 81 1.67 -12.49 21.60
C LYS A 81 0.46 -12.52 20.68
N VAL A 82 -0.57 -13.30 21.05
CA VAL A 82 -1.81 -13.41 20.26
C VAL A 82 -2.55 -12.07 20.25
N THR A 83 -2.70 -11.42 21.41
CA THR A 83 -3.35 -10.12 21.56
C THR A 83 -2.71 -9.03 20.69
N PHE A 84 -1.38 -9.02 20.58
CA PHE A 84 -0.64 -7.99 19.85
C PHE A 84 -0.32 -8.34 18.40
N THR A 85 -0.58 -9.56 17.93
CA THR A 85 -0.18 -10.02 16.58
C THR A 85 -0.62 -9.05 15.48
N ARG A 86 -1.84 -8.52 15.53
CA ARG A 86 -2.32 -7.54 14.53
C ARG A 86 -1.55 -6.21 14.58
N ALA A 87 -1.21 -5.72 15.77
CA ALA A 87 -0.41 -4.51 15.94
C ALA A 87 1.04 -4.74 15.47
N CYS A 88 1.62 -5.90 15.76
CA CYS A 88 2.94 -6.30 15.27
C CYS A 88 2.98 -6.35 13.74
N ASN A 89 1.96 -6.90 13.08
CA ASN A 89 1.87 -6.93 11.61
C ASN A 89 1.82 -5.53 10.98
N GLN A 90 1.25 -4.55 11.67
CA GLN A 90 1.25 -3.16 11.21
C GLN A 90 2.63 -2.50 11.43
N HIS A 91 3.29 -2.80 12.55
CA HIS A 91 4.66 -2.34 12.83
C HIS A 91 5.68 -2.88 11.82
N ASP A 92 5.58 -4.17 11.48
CA ASP A 92 6.39 -4.83 10.45
C ASP A 92 6.28 -4.11 9.10
N PHE A 93 5.06 -3.74 8.70
CA PHE A 93 4.84 -2.96 7.48
C PHE A 93 5.57 -1.61 7.55
N GLY A 94 5.48 -0.90 8.66
CA GLY A 94 6.22 0.33 8.88
C GLY A 94 7.73 0.13 8.72
N TYR A 95 8.31 -0.83 9.42
CA TYR A 95 9.75 -1.09 9.38
C TYR A 95 10.24 -1.47 7.99
N ARG A 96 9.51 -2.35 7.31
CA ARG A 96 9.89 -2.85 5.98
C ARG A 96 9.81 -1.79 4.90
N ASN A 97 8.87 -0.84 4.99
CA ASN A 97 8.63 0.12 3.92
C ASN A 97 9.29 1.48 4.17
N TYR A 98 9.41 1.93 5.41
CA TYR A 98 10.01 3.25 5.72
C TYR A 98 11.52 3.17 5.88
N GLY A 99 12.02 2.12 6.51
CA GLY A 99 13.43 1.79 6.63
C GLY A 99 13.73 0.50 5.87
N GLY A 100 14.49 -0.38 6.51
CA GLY A 100 14.72 -1.77 6.14
C GLY A 100 15.02 -2.01 4.66
N ASN A 101 14.65 -3.20 4.19
CA ASN A 101 14.94 -3.69 2.84
C ASN A 101 13.83 -3.43 1.81
N GLY A 102 12.89 -2.52 2.09
CA GLY A 102 11.83 -2.15 1.14
C GLY A 102 12.08 -0.80 0.48
N LEU A 103 11.00 -0.01 0.35
CA LEU A 103 10.97 1.24 -0.42
C LEU A 103 11.75 2.41 0.23
N LYS A 104 12.24 2.23 1.47
CA LYS A 104 13.00 3.23 2.25
C LYS A 104 12.33 4.61 2.22
N LEU A 105 11.02 4.63 2.46
CA LEU A 105 10.17 5.83 2.32
C LEU A 105 10.62 6.97 3.25
N SER A 106 11.20 6.67 4.42
CA SER A 106 11.84 7.63 5.30
C SER A 106 12.70 6.92 6.36
N LYS A 107 13.96 6.67 6.02
CA LYS A 107 14.92 5.94 6.87
C LYS A 107 15.57 6.90 7.88
N THR A 108 14.77 7.48 8.77
CA THR A 108 15.22 8.44 9.79
C THR A 108 14.89 7.97 11.21
N ARG A 109 15.65 8.45 12.20
CA ARG A 109 15.37 8.22 13.62
C ARG A 109 13.98 8.71 14.04
N SER A 110 13.58 9.89 13.56
CA SER A 110 12.26 10.46 13.86
C SER A 110 11.14 9.54 13.37
N THR A 111 11.26 9.01 12.15
CA THR A 111 10.29 8.05 11.60
C THR A 111 10.27 6.74 12.37
N LYS A 112 11.42 6.15 12.70
CA LYS A 112 11.47 4.94 13.53
C LYS A 112 10.74 5.16 14.87
N ASN A 113 11.07 6.24 15.56
CA ASN A 113 10.45 6.56 16.85
C ASN A 113 8.94 6.79 16.74
N TRP A 114 8.47 7.39 15.62
CA TRP A 114 7.05 7.51 15.34
C TRP A 114 6.38 6.15 15.12
N LEU A 115 6.99 5.25 14.34
CA LEU A 115 6.48 3.88 14.13
C LEU A 115 6.40 3.10 15.45
N ASP A 116 7.44 3.17 16.28
CA ASP A 116 7.48 2.47 17.57
C ASP A 116 6.41 3.02 18.53
N ARG A 117 6.20 4.35 18.56
CA ARG A 117 5.10 4.97 19.34
C ARG A 117 3.72 4.57 18.83
N ARG A 118 3.50 4.52 17.50
CA ARG A 118 2.23 4.03 16.94
C ARG A 118 1.98 2.57 17.32
N PHE A 119 3.02 1.74 17.27
CA PHE A 119 2.92 0.34 17.70
C PHE A 119 2.47 0.23 19.17
N LYS A 120 3.06 1.01 20.08
CA LYS A 120 2.60 1.09 21.47
C LYS A 120 1.13 1.49 21.58
N GLN A 121 0.71 2.54 20.86
CA GLN A 121 -0.68 3.02 20.88
C GLN A 121 -1.67 1.94 20.42
N GLU A 122 -1.32 1.19 19.38
CA GLU A 122 -2.16 0.13 18.84
C GLU A 122 -2.21 -1.11 19.73
N MET A 123 -1.11 -1.47 20.41
CA MET A 123 -1.14 -2.49 21.46
C MET A 123 -2.03 -2.09 22.63
N TYR A 124 -1.95 -0.82 23.08
CA TYR A 124 -2.85 -0.29 24.10
C TYR A 124 -4.32 -0.34 23.65
N ARG A 125 -4.59 -0.08 22.36
CA ARG A 125 -5.94 -0.23 21.80
C ARG A 125 -6.40 -1.69 21.82
N ALA A 126 -5.51 -2.64 21.54
CA ALA A 126 -5.80 -4.07 21.66
C ALA A 126 -6.10 -4.47 23.11
N CYS A 127 -5.40 -3.89 24.09
CA CYS A 127 -5.68 -4.11 25.51
C CYS A 127 -7.08 -3.64 25.94
N LYS A 128 -7.60 -2.56 25.35
CA LYS A 128 -8.97 -2.09 25.63
C LYS A 128 -10.05 -3.08 25.18
N ASN A 129 -9.76 -3.88 24.16
CA ASN A 129 -10.67 -4.90 23.62
C ASN A 129 -10.50 -6.27 24.31
N SER A 130 -9.58 -6.39 25.27
CA SER A 130 -9.36 -7.60 26.06
C SER A 130 -10.04 -7.47 27.42
N ASN A 131 -10.99 -8.37 27.73
CA ASN A 131 -11.72 -8.39 29.00
C ASN A 131 -10.86 -8.85 30.21
N TRP A 132 -9.64 -9.34 29.96
CA TRP A 132 -8.76 -9.90 30.99
C TRP A 132 -7.49 -9.07 31.14
N HIS A 133 -7.14 -8.76 32.40
CA HIS A 133 -5.84 -8.21 32.81
C HIS A 133 -5.36 -6.97 32.04
N LYS A 134 -6.23 -5.97 31.84
CA LYS A 134 -5.90 -4.71 31.15
C LYS A 134 -4.55 -4.11 31.59
N LYS A 135 -4.30 -4.04 32.91
CA LYS A 135 -3.04 -3.50 33.44
C LYS A 135 -1.82 -4.33 33.01
N SER A 136 -1.90 -5.66 33.12
CA SER A 136 -0.83 -6.55 32.67
C SER A 136 -0.61 -6.49 31.17
N CYS A 137 -1.69 -6.31 30.39
CA CYS A 137 -1.61 -6.10 28.95
C CYS A 137 -0.88 -4.79 28.62
N GLU A 138 -1.23 -3.67 29.27
CA GLU A 138 -0.54 -2.39 29.07
C GLU A 138 0.95 -2.47 29.46
N THR A 139 1.28 -3.16 30.56
CA THR A 139 2.67 -3.44 30.96
C THR A 139 3.41 -4.25 29.88
N ALA A 140 2.77 -5.27 29.30
CA ALA A 140 3.35 -6.03 28.20
C ALA A 140 3.55 -5.15 26.96
N ALA A 141 2.60 -4.28 26.63
CA ALA A 141 2.72 -3.33 25.53
C ALA A 141 3.92 -2.36 25.72
N ASP A 142 4.17 -1.92 26.96
CA ASP A 142 5.35 -1.12 27.29
C ASP A 142 6.65 -1.89 27.09
N ALA A 143 6.70 -3.16 27.49
CA ALA A 143 7.87 -4.01 27.29
C ALA A 143 8.17 -4.25 25.80
N TYR A 144 7.14 -4.49 24.99
CA TYR A 144 7.26 -4.65 23.54
C TYR A 144 7.76 -3.36 22.87
N TYR A 145 7.19 -2.22 23.26
CA TYR A 145 7.64 -0.91 22.78
C TYR A 145 9.11 -0.66 23.12
N LEU A 146 9.51 -0.90 24.37
CA LEU A 146 10.89 -0.71 24.80
C LEU A 146 11.85 -1.57 23.96
N ALA A 147 11.51 -2.85 23.75
CA ALA A 147 12.33 -3.79 22.99
C ALA A 147 12.57 -3.34 21.55
N VAL A 148 11.55 -2.87 20.82
CA VAL A 148 11.73 -2.38 19.44
C VAL A 148 12.38 -1.00 19.41
N ASN A 149 12.11 -0.16 20.41
CA ASN A 149 12.67 1.19 20.48
C ASN A 149 14.19 1.16 20.69
N THR A 150 14.69 0.28 21.57
CA THR A 150 16.12 0.13 21.88
C THR A 150 16.85 -0.90 21.00
N GLY A 151 16.18 -1.97 20.60
CA GLY A 151 16.78 -3.09 19.85
C GLY A 151 16.47 -3.14 18.35
N GLY A 152 15.51 -2.34 17.87
CA GLY A 152 15.03 -2.39 16.49
C GLY A 152 15.94 -1.73 15.45
N ASP A 153 17.07 -1.15 15.85
CA ASP A 153 17.91 -0.34 14.98
C ASP A 153 18.48 -1.10 13.79
N LYS A 154 19.00 -2.31 14.00
CA LYS A 154 19.52 -3.14 12.89
C LYS A 154 18.41 -3.47 11.88
N ALA A 155 17.20 -3.74 12.33
CA ALA A 155 16.09 -4.07 11.43
C ALA A 155 15.61 -2.85 10.62
N PHE A 156 15.66 -1.65 11.21
CA PHE A 156 15.20 -0.43 10.56
C PHE A 156 16.29 0.27 9.72
N PHE A 157 17.53 0.31 10.23
CA PHE A 157 18.66 1.02 9.61
C PHE A 157 19.63 0.14 8.85
N GLY A 158 19.59 -1.19 9.05
CA GLY A 158 20.41 -2.14 8.29
C GLY A 158 19.99 -2.31 6.84
#